data_AF-A0A7W7ZAY7-F1
#
_entry.id   AF-A0A7W7ZAY7-F1
#
_cell.length_a   1.000
_cell.length_b   1.000
_cell.length_c   1.000
_cell.angle_alpha   90.00
_cell.angle_beta   90.00
_cell.angle_gamma   90.00
#
_symmetry.space_group_name_H-M   'P 1'
#
loop_
_entity.id
_entity.type
_entity.pdbx_description
1 polymer ?
#
loop_
_entity_poly.entity_id
_entity_poly.type
_entity_poly.pdbx_seq_one_letter_code
_entity_poly.pdbx_strand_id
1 'polypeptide(L)'
;MSQVTQKAGRSFPLLRTLMGCQKTKEAYGFTYYGHRVSPMVERDKLGYFALSVFWRAAAHYWSRPFGKHDQIDLGWHQEALRLYLIGLAPFPKEMMLYFVVCNDPFSQNRFYTPSKSSHPGNTTTHAFQARGLNFLLMTGNDITETMGTLCLMSGLDRWIMVRSCQDMVAGTQARLEMQAEIGKLIGVSRRQN
;
A
#
# COMPACT_ATOMS: atom_id res chain seq x y z
N MET A 1 11.39 15.27 -8.29
CA MET A 1 10.78 14.88 -7.01
C MET A 1 11.88 14.84 -5.96
N SER A 2 11.75 15.59 -4.86
CA SER A 2 12.66 15.45 -3.72
C SER A 2 12.27 14.19 -2.95
N GLN A 3 13.15 13.19 -2.91
CA GLN A 3 12.99 12.05 -2.02
C GLN A 3 13.08 12.58 -0.58
N VAL A 4 12.00 12.43 0.20
CA VAL A 4 12.06 12.68 1.65
C VAL A 4 12.81 11.50 2.26
N THR A 5 14.12 11.65 2.43
CA THR A 5 14.98 10.67 3.11
C THR A 5 14.82 10.82 4.63
N GLN A 6 14.95 9.72 5.37
CA GLN A 6 15.04 9.83 6.83
C GLN A 6 16.36 10.53 7.15
N LYS A 7 16.37 11.40 8.17
CA LYS A 7 17.63 11.72 8.84
C LYS A 7 18.25 10.43 9.37
N ALA A 8 19.53 10.21 9.06
CA ALA A 8 20.28 9.05 9.53
C ALA A 8 20.11 8.87 11.05
N GLY A 9 19.83 7.64 11.50
CA GLY A 9 19.74 7.28 12.92
C GLY A 9 18.35 7.31 13.57
N ARG A 10 17.27 7.71 12.88
CA ARG A 10 15.91 7.59 13.45
C ARG A 10 15.32 6.20 13.18
N SER A 11 15.07 5.44 14.26
CA SER A 11 14.37 4.14 14.21
C SER A 11 12.96 4.28 13.64
N PHE A 12 12.50 3.30 12.84
CA PHE A 12 11.12 3.22 12.37
C PHE A 12 10.17 2.94 13.56
N PRO A 13 9.41 3.94 14.06
CA PRO A 13 8.78 3.82 15.38
C PRO A 13 7.74 2.70 15.44
N LEU A 14 6.91 2.57 14.40
CA LEU A 14 5.89 1.53 14.35
C LEU A 14 6.50 0.12 14.35
N LEU A 15 7.57 -0.12 13.59
CA LEU A 15 8.26 -1.40 13.60
C LEU A 15 8.85 -1.72 15.00
N ARG A 16 9.48 -0.74 15.63
CA ARG A 16 10.00 -0.89 17.00
C ARG A 16 8.89 -1.23 18.00
N THR A 17 7.76 -0.53 17.92
CA THR A 17 6.59 -0.79 18.77
C THR A 17 6.07 -2.22 18.57
N LEU A 18 5.96 -2.68 17.33
CA LEU A 18 5.50 -4.04 17.03
C LEU A 18 6.49 -5.10 17.53
N MET A 19 7.80 -4.89 17.35
CA MET A 19 8.83 -5.81 17.86
C MET A 19 8.85 -5.91 19.39
N GLY A 20 8.34 -4.90 20.11
CA GLY A 20 8.15 -4.96 21.56
C GLY A 20 6.86 -5.67 22.01
N CYS A 21 5.94 -5.99 21.09
CA CYS A 21 4.70 -6.69 21.39
C CYS A 21 4.90 -8.22 21.27
N GLN A 22 4.04 -8.99 21.94
CA GLN A 22 3.99 -10.43 21.72
C GLN A 22 3.48 -10.72 20.31
N LYS A 23 4.24 -11.51 19.53
CA LYS A 23 3.77 -12.01 18.23
C LYS A 23 2.56 -12.92 18.42
N THR A 24 1.53 -12.75 17.58
CA THR A 24 0.36 -13.62 17.64
C THR A 24 0.59 -14.93 16.91
N LYS A 25 1.21 -14.87 15.72
CA LYS A 25 1.62 -16.04 14.94
C LYS A 25 2.69 -15.69 13.91
N GLU A 26 3.35 -16.71 13.38
CA GLU A 26 4.25 -16.63 12.24
C GLU A 26 3.82 -17.65 11.20
N ALA A 27 3.69 -17.21 9.95
CA ALA A 27 3.31 -18.09 8.83
C ALA A 27 3.80 -17.48 7.51
N TYR A 28 4.22 -18.33 6.57
CA TYR A 28 4.61 -17.92 5.21
C TYR A 28 5.65 -16.77 5.14
N GLY A 29 6.56 -16.70 6.13
CA GLY A 29 7.55 -15.63 6.22
C GLY A 29 7.03 -14.29 6.73
N PHE A 30 5.81 -14.24 7.26
CA PHE A 30 5.22 -13.08 7.92
C PHE A 30 5.10 -13.30 9.43
N THR A 31 5.37 -12.26 10.20
CA THR A 31 4.99 -12.17 11.62
C THR A 31 3.71 -11.37 11.75
N TYR A 32 2.71 -11.91 12.43
CA TYR A 32 1.38 -11.32 12.57
C TYR A 32 1.18 -10.77 13.98
N TYR A 33 0.65 -9.54 14.04
CA TYR A 33 0.27 -8.85 15.27
C TYR A 33 -1.21 -8.50 15.23
N GLY A 34 -2.00 -9.19 16.04
CA GLY A 34 -3.42 -8.90 16.20
C GLY A 34 -3.64 -7.65 17.05
N HIS A 35 -4.83 -7.06 16.95
CA HIS A 35 -5.18 -5.86 17.69
C HIS A 35 -5.04 -6.02 19.22
N ARG A 36 -5.42 -7.19 19.75
CA ARG A 36 -5.35 -7.49 21.19
C ARG A 36 -3.93 -7.39 21.77
N VAL A 37 -2.91 -7.82 21.02
CA VAL A 37 -1.51 -7.83 21.48
C VAL A 37 -0.76 -6.53 21.17
N SER A 38 -1.36 -5.65 20.36
CA SER A 38 -0.75 -4.37 19.97
C SER A 38 -1.81 -3.25 19.95
N PRO A 39 -2.50 -3.01 21.07
CA PRO A 39 -3.61 -2.05 21.15
C PRO A 39 -3.15 -0.60 20.96
N MET A 40 -1.88 -0.31 21.27
CA MET A 40 -1.26 1.00 21.11
C MET A 40 -1.10 1.46 19.64
N VAL A 41 -1.31 0.55 18.67
CA VAL A 41 -1.27 0.89 17.25
C VAL A 41 -2.67 1.26 16.76
N GLU A 42 -2.83 2.53 16.39
CA GLU A 42 -4.08 3.13 15.90
C GLU A 42 -4.42 2.68 14.47
N ARG A 43 -4.94 1.46 14.35
CA ARG A 43 -5.27 0.81 13.07
C ARG A 43 -6.28 1.58 12.23
N ASP A 44 -7.27 2.21 12.86
CA ASP A 44 -8.27 3.03 12.16
C ASP A 44 -7.62 4.24 11.48
N LYS A 45 -6.64 4.89 12.13
CA LYS A 45 -5.90 6.01 11.52
C LYS A 45 -5.02 5.55 10.37
N LEU A 46 -4.34 4.41 10.51
CA LEU A 46 -3.54 3.82 9.44
C LEU A 46 -4.41 3.41 8.24
N GLY A 47 -5.56 2.81 8.52
CA GLY A 47 -6.54 2.44 7.51
C GLY A 47 -7.11 3.64 6.79
N TYR A 48 -7.58 4.64 7.54
CA TYR A 48 -8.09 5.90 6.99
C TYR A 48 -7.05 6.60 6.11
N PHE A 49 -5.80 6.69 6.57
CA PHE A 49 -4.71 7.24 5.78
C PHE A 49 -4.55 6.52 4.44
N ALA A 50 -4.47 5.18 4.46
CA ALA A 50 -4.26 4.39 3.25
C ALA A 50 -5.42 4.51 2.27
N LEU A 51 -6.65 4.37 2.76
CA LEU A 51 -7.87 4.51 1.96
C LEU A 51 -8.00 5.90 1.36
N SER A 52 -7.64 6.95 2.12
CA SER A 52 -7.61 8.32 1.62
C SER A 52 -6.61 8.51 0.48
N VAL A 53 -5.45 7.84 0.55
CA VAL A 53 -4.45 7.88 -0.53
C VAL A 53 -4.96 7.15 -1.77
N PHE A 54 -5.52 5.94 -1.63
CA PHE A 54 -6.11 5.21 -2.74
C PHE A 54 -7.25 5.98 -3.41
N TRP A 55 -8.18 6.55 -2.62
CA TRP A 55 -9.27 7.34 -3.17
C TRP A 55 -8.76 8.56 -3.96
N ARG A 56 -7.77 9.31 -3.43
CA ARG A 56 -7.17 10.43 -4.18
C ARG A 56 -6.42 9.99 -5.44
N ALA A 57 -5.86 8.79 -5.44
CA ALA A 57 -5.23 8.20 -6.64
C ALA A 57 -6.24 7.72 -7.68
N ALA A 58 -7.47 7.43 -7.27
CA ALA A 58 -8.57 7.15 -8.18
C ALA A 58 -9.28 8.43 -8.66
N ALA A 59 -9.36 9.46 -7.82
CA ALA A 59 -10.06 10.71 -8.14
C ALA A 59 -9.24 11.68 -8.99
N HIS A 60 -7.91 11.61 -8.96
CA HIS A 60 -7.04 12.54 -9.66
C HIS A 60 -5.85 11.85 -10.33
N TYR A 61 -5.29 12.51 -11.34
CA TYR A 61 -4.05 12.12 -11.97
C TYR A 61 -2.83 12.49 -11.10
N TRP A 62 -1.98 11.51 -10.83
CA TRP A 62 -0.73 11.73 -10.12
C TRP A 62 0.41 11.91 -11.12
N SER A 63 1.18 12.97 -10.95
CA SER A 63 2.33 13.24 -11.81
C SER A 63 3.47 12.28 -11.49
N ARG A 64 3.88 11.45 -12.45
CA ARG A 64 5.15 10.72 -12.37
C ARG A 64 6.31 11.58 -12.89
N PRO A 65 7.56 11.27 -12.51
CA PRO A 65 8.70 11.76 -13.26
C PRO A 65 8.52 11.32 -14.72
N PHE A 66 8.88 12.19 -15.68
CA PHE A 66 8.75 11.92 -17.13
C PHE A 66 7.34 12.03 -17.74
N GLY A 67 6.39 12.70 -17.06
CA GLY A 67 5.16 13.23 -17.69
C GLY A 67 4.04 12.21 -17.95
N LYS A 68 4.15 10.99 -17.43
CA LYS A 68 3.01 10.06 -17.39
C LYS A 68 2.14 10.36 -16.17
N HIS A 69 0.84 10.46 -16.41
CA HIS A 69 -0.17 10.60 -15.38
C HIS A 69 -0.70 9.22 -15.02
N ASP A 70 -0.59 8.87 -13.76
CA ASP A 70 -1.13 7.63 -13.24
C ASP A 70 -2.37 7.92 -12.42
N GLN A 71 -3.46 7.28 -12.81
CA GLN A 71 -4.71 7.22 -12.07
C GLN A 71 -5.03 5.74 -11.89
N ILE A 72 -5.27 5.31 -10.66
CA ILE A 72 -5.74 3.95 -10.44
C ILE A 72 -7.23 3.89 -10.75
N ASP A 73 -7.69 2.75 -11.26
CA ASP A 73 -9.11 2.53 -11.52
C ASP A 73 -9.69 1.62 -10.43
N LEU A 74 -10.52 2.20 -9.57
CA LEU A 74 -11.28 1.45 -8.55
C LEU A 74 -12.68 1.03 -9.06
N GLY A 75 -13.05 1.43 -10.28
CA GLY A 75 -14.37 1.23 -10.86
C GLY A 75 -15.49 1.73 -9.95
N TRP A 76 -16.55 0.93 -9.83
CA TRP A 76 -17.73 1.26 -9.04
C TRP A 76 -17.46 1.37 -7.52
N HIS A 77 -16.35 0.83 -7.01
CA HIS A 77 -15.97 0.93 -5.60
C HIS A 77 -15.52 2.33 -5.20
N GLN A 78 -15.18 3.21 -6.15
CA GLN A 78 -14.68 4.55 -5.86
C GLN A 78 -15.67 5.37 -5.02
N GLU A 79 -16.97 5.31 -5.35
CA GLU A 79 -17.99 6.05 -4.63
C GLU A 79 -18.27 5.45 -3.25
N ALA A 80 -18.34 4.12 -3.14
CA ALA A 80 -18.49 3.43 -1.87
C ALA A 80 -17.34 3.78 -0.91
N LEU A 81 -16.11 3.83 -1.43
CA LEU A 81 -14.94 4.27 -0.66
C LEU A 81 -15.03 5.74 -0.25
N ARG A 82 -15.52 6.62 -1.14
CA ARG A 82 -15.73 8.04 -0.84
C ARG A 82 -16.67 8.20 0.34
N LEU A 83 -17.84 7.56 0.29
CA LEU A 83 -18.88 7.63 1.31
C LEU A 83 -18.37 7.12 2.66
N TYR A 84 -17.58 6.04 2.66
CA TYR A 84 -16.90 5.55 3.86
C TYR A 84 -15.93 6.60 4.44
N LEU A 85 -15.09 7.21 3.61
CA LEU A 85 -14.08 8.20 4.04
C LEU A 85 -14.69 9.49 4.63
N ILE A 86 -15.93 9.82 4.27
CA ILE A 86 -16.66 10.96 4.84
C ILE A 86 -17.65 10.55 5.95
N GLY A 87 -17.65 9.28 6.36
CA GLY A 87 -18.48 8.78 7.45
C GLY A 87 -19.97 8.61 7.11
N LEU A 88 -20.35 8.61 5.82
CA LEU A 88 -21.74 8.44 5.39
C LEU A 88 -22.11 6.98 5.08
N ALA A 89 -21.14 6.06 5.02
CA ALA A 89 -21.36 4.64 4.78
C ALA A 89 -20.38 3.77 5.58
N PRO A 90 -20.72 2.50 5.87
CA PRO A 90 -19.77 1.55 6.43
C PRO A 90 -18.67 1.17 5.43
N PHE A 91 -17.62 0.50 5.91
CA PHE A 91 -16.56 0.00 5.05
C PHE A 91 -17.11 -1.03 4.03
N PRO A 92 -16.81 -0.91 2.71
CA PRO A 92 -17.40 -1.79 1.69
C PRO A 92 -16.97 -3.26 1.85
N LYS A 93 -17.90 -4.19 1.61
CA LYS A 93 -17.66 -5.64 1.79
C LYS A 93 -16.79 -6.23 0.68
N GLU A 94 -16.84 -5.62 -0.50
CA GLU A 94 -16.12 -6.00 -1.72
C GLU A 94 -14.72 -5.35 -1.77
N MET A 95 -14.27 -4.80 -0.65
CA MET A 95 -12.94 -4.23 -0.46
C MET A 95 -12.24 -4.88 0.72
N MET A 96 -10.93 -5.08 0.57
CA MET A 96 -10.08 -5.55 1.65
C MET A 96 -8.81 -4.70 1.67
N LEU A 97 -8.59 -4.03 2.79
CA LEU A 97 -7.35 -3.33 3.06
C LEU A 97 -6.49 -4.17 4.00
N TYR A 98 -5.22 -4.35 3.64
CA TYR A 98 -4.21 -4.83 4.57
C TYR A 98 -2.88 -4.12 4.30
N PHE A 99 -1.94 -4.24 5.22
CA PHE A 99 -0.61 -3.68 5.01
C PHE A 99 0.46 -4.51 5.68
N VAL A 100 1.67 -4.32 5.15
CA VAL A 100 2.90 -4.95 5.63
C VAL A 100 3.82 -3.85 6.12
N VAL A 101 4.34 -4.02 7.33
CA VAL A 101 5.43 -3.23 7.90
C VAL A 101 6.74 -3.91 7.49
N CYS A 102 7.52 -3.19 6.69
CA CYS A 102 8.77 -3.67 6.12
C CYS A 102 9.90 -3.55 7.13
N ASN A 103 10.59 -4.66 7.41
CA ASN A 103 11.73 -4.69 8.34
C ASN A 103 13.09 -4.44 7.66
N ASP A 104 13.10 -4.19 6.34
CA ASP A 104 14.31 -3.89 5.58
C ASP A 104 14.54 -2.36 5.39
N PRO A 105 15.79 -1.87 5.52
CA PRO A 105 16.10 -0.44 5.35
C PRO A 105 15.78 0.13 3.96
N PHE A 106 15.82 -0.73 2.94
CA PHE A 106 15.58 -0.40 1.55
C PHE A 106 14.14 0.09 1.33
N SER A 107 13.18 -0.57 1.96
CA SER A 107 11.75 -0.22 1.93
C SER A 107 11.41 0.95 2.86
N GLN A 108 12.10 1.07 4.00
CA GLN A 108 11.86 2.13 4.99
C GLN A 108 12.19 3.54 4.48
N ASN A 109 13.03 3.65 3.43
CA ASN A 109 13.50 4.92 2.89
C ASN A 109 12.84 5.35 1.58
N ARG A 110 11.75 4.68 1.17
CA ARG A 110 11.09 4.95 -0.10
C ARG A 110 9.61 5.24 0.02
N PHE A 111 9.13 5.92 -1.01
CA PHE A 111 7.72 6.17 -1.24
C PHE A 111 7.42 5.79 -2.69
N TYR A 112 6.39 4.99 -2.89
CA TYR A 112 5.86 4.64 -4.21
C TYR A 112 4.40 5.05 -4.26
N THR A 113 4.02 5.73 -5.33
CA THR A 113 2.64 6.14 -5.58
C THR A 113 1.75 4.92 -5.81
N PRO A 114 0.44 5.02 -5.53
CA PRO A 114 -0.49 3.95 -5.85
C PRO A 114 -0.41 3.51 -7.30
N SER A 115 -0.42 2.20 -7.49
CA SER A 115 -0.43 1.57 -8.81
C SER A 115 -1.14 0.22 -8.74
N LYS A 116 -1.61 -0.28 -9.88
CA LYS A 116 -2.15 -1.65 -9.97
C LYS A 116 -0.99 -2.63 -9.74
N SER A 117 -1.12 -3.50 -8.74
CA SER A 117 -0.17 -4.58 -8.54
C SER A 117 -0.58 -5.80 -9.38
N SER A 118 0.40 -6.54 -9.86
CA SER A 118 0.17 -7.76 -10.63
C SER A 118 -0.06 -8.89 -9.62
N HIS A 119 -1.31 -9.28 -9.40
CA HIS A 119 -1.66 -10.54 -8.75
C HIS A 119 -2.55 -11.35 -9.70
N PRO A 120 -2.26 -12.64 -9.92
CA PRO A 120 -3.13 -13.50 -10.70
C PRO A 120 -4.46 -13.72 -9.95
N GLY A 121 -5.60 -13.62 -10.66
CA GLY A 121 -6.94 -13.83 -10.12
C GLY A 121 -7.96 -12.81 -10.62
N ASN A 122 -9.20 -12.94 -10.14
CA ASN A 122 -10.33 -12.04 -10.48
C ASN A 122 -10.39 -10.77 -9.62
N THR A 123 -9.56 -10.67 -8.58
CA THR A 123 -9.47 -9.47 -7.74
C THR A 123 -8.47 -8.48 -8.32
N THR A 124 -8.83 -7.21 -8.37
CA THR A 124 -7.87 -6.14 -8.68
C THR A 124 -7.20 -5.68 -7.40
N THR A 125 -5.87 -5.72 -7.37
CA THR A 125 -5.08 -5.24 -6.25
C THR A 125 -4.38 -3.95 -6.63
N HIS A 126 -4.51 -2.93 -5.79
CA HIS A 126 -3.71 -1.71 -5.84
C HIS A 126 -2.76 -1.69 -4.66
N ALA A 127 -1.54 -1.22 -4.88
CA ALA A 127 -0.56 -1.10 -3.83
C ALA A 127 0.18 0.23 -3.90
N PHE A 128 0.58 0.72 -2.72
CA PHE A 128 1.50 1.84 -2.60
C PHE A 128 2.38 1.64 -1.38
N GLN A 129 3.55 2.27 -1.40
CA GLN A 129 4.47 2.20 -0.27
C GLN A 129 4.71 3.59 0.31
N ALA A 130 4.66 3.69 1.64
CA ALA A 130 5.02 4.89 2.37
C ALA A 130 5.98 4.54 3.50
N ARG A 131 7.28 4.76 3.29
CA ARG A 131 8.32 4.74 4.34
C ARG A 131 8.33 3.44 5.15
N GLY A 132 8.37 2.30 4.47
CA GLY A 132 8.37 0.98 5.10
C GLY A 132 6.97 0.45 5.44
N LEU A 133 5.91 1.14 5.04
CA LEU A 133 4.55 0.62 5.05
C LEU A 133 4.13 0.30 3.62
N ASN A 134 3.88 -0.96 3.32
CA ASN A 134 3.34 -1.38 2.04
C ASN A 134 1.84 -1.65 2.20
N PHE A 135 1.00 -0.79 1.64
CA PHE A 135 -0.45 -0.91 1.70
C PHE A 135 -0.96 -1.60 0.46
N LEU A 136 -1.91 -2.52 0.64
CA LEU A 136 -2.55 -3.26 -0.43
C LEU A 136 -4.06 -3.16 -0.25
N LEU A 137 -4.72 -2.67 -1.29
CA LEU A 137 -6.17 -2.60 -1.39
C LEU A 137 -6.60 -3.57 -2.48
N MET A 138 -7.34 -4.60 -2.09
CA MET A 138 -7.98 -5.53 -3.01
C MET A 138 -9.44 -5.10 -3.20
N THR A 139 -9.89 -5.13 -4.45
CA THR A 139 -11.27 -4.86 -4.83
C THR A 139 -11.77 -5.97 -5.74
N GLY A 140 -12.98 -6.45 -5.51
CA GLY A 140 -13.62 -7.44 -6.37
C GLY A 140 -14.74 -8.19 -5.69
N ASN A 141 -15.61 -8.81 -6.49
CA ASN A 141 -16.74 -9.58 -5.99
C ASN A 141 -16.33 -10.90 -5.33
N ASP A 142 -15.10 -11.35 -5.61
CA ASP A 142 -14.56 -12.64 -5.15
C ASP A 142 -13.70 -12.52 -3.88
N ILE A 143 -13.87 -11.45 -3.09
CA ILE A 143 -13.21 -11.37 -1.77
C ILE A 143 -13.87 -12.41 -0.86
N THR A 144 -13.21 -13.57 -0.77
CA THR A 144 -13.66 -14.68 0.06
C THR A 144 -13.71 -14.30 1.54
N GLU A 145 -14.55 -14.99 2.31
CA GLU A 145 -14.65 -14.80 3.77
C GLU A 145 -13.28 -14.96 4.45
N THR A 146 -12.49 -15.95 4.02
CA THR A 146 -11.12 -16.18 4.50
C THR A 146 -10.22 -14.96 4.27
N MET A 147 -10.30 -14.32 3.10
CA MET A 147 -9.57 -13.09 2.82
C MET A 147 -10.07 -11.95 3.71
N GLY A 148 -11.39 -11.81 3.88
CA GLY A 148 -12.00 -10.82 4.77
C GLY A 148 -11.46 -10.86 6.20
N THR A 149 -11.08 -12.02 6.73
CA THR A 149 -10.45 -12.14 8.06
C THR A 149 -9.12 -11.40 8.19
N LEU A 150 -8.42 -11.16 7.07
CA LEU A 150 -7.17 -10.41 7.01
C LEU A 150 -7.38 -8.90 6.92
N CYS A 151 -8.61 -8.44 6.70
CA CYS A 151 -8.91 -7.02 6.54
C CYS A 151 -8.57 -6.23 7.82
N LEU A 152 -7.84 -5.14 7.64
CA LEU A 152 -7.51 -4.19 8.71
C LEU A 152 -8.75 -3.47 9.25
N MET A 153 -9.75 -3.27 8.40
CA MET A 153 -10.94 -2.46 8.73
C MET A 153 -12.08 -3.30 9.29
N SER A 154 -12.36 -4.46 8.69
CA SER A 154 -13.51 -5.29 9.03
C SER A 154 -13.15 -6.65 9.64
N GLY A 155 -11.88 -7.06 9.61
CA GLY A 155 -11.45 -8.34 10.17
C GLY A 155 -11.44 -8.32 11.71
N LEU A 156 -11.67 -9.47 12.34
CA LEU A 156 -11.74 -9.58 13.81
C LEU A 156 -10.40 -9.26 14.50
N ASP A 157 -9.30 -9.78 13.96
CA ASP A 157 -7.96 -9.58 14.53
C ASP A 157 -7.27 -8.32 14.03
N ARG A 158 -7.73 -7.76 12.90
CA ARG A 158 -7.19 -6.55 12.25
C ARG A 158 -5.66 -6.61 12.14
N TRP A 159 -5.17 -7.65 11.46
CA TRP A 159 -3.76 -8.03 11.46
C TRP A 159 -2.83 -6.91 10.98
N ILE A 160 -1.71 -6.76 11.66
CA ILE A 160 -0.52 -6.07 11.14
C ILE A 160 0.53 -7.13 10.84
N MET A 161 1.01 -7.15 9.60
CA MET A 161 2.00 -8.10 9.12
C MET A 161 3.38 -7.46 9.06
N VAL A 162 4.42 -8.18 9.48
CA VAL A 162 5.83 -7.75 9.37
C VAL A 162 6.61 -8.75 8.53
N ARG A 163 7.39 -8.27 7.56
CA ARG A 163 8.39 -9.05 6.81
C ARG A 163 9.41 -8.16 6.09
N SER A 164 10.39 -8.76 5.43
CA SER A 164 11.19 -8.05 4.42
C SER A 164 10.35 -7.80 3.18
N CYS A 165 10.39 -6.57 2.67
CA CYS A 165 9.68 -6.14 1.47
C CYS A 165 10.60 -5.96 0.26
N GLN A 166 11.89 -6.34 0.36
CA GLN A 166 12.87 -6.14 -0.71
C GLN A 166 12.37 -6.68 -2.06
N ASP A 167 11.80 -7.88 -2.10
CA ASP A 167 11.29 -8.49 -3.34
C ASP A 167 10.14 -7.67 -3.96
N MET A 168 9.22 -7.16 -3.12
CA MET A 168 8.09 -6.34 -3.58
C MET A 168 8.55 -4.99 -4.13
N VAL A 169 9.56 -4.40 -3.49
CA VAL A 169 10.11 -3.12 -3.90
C VAL A 169 10.98 -3.25 -5.15
N ALA A 170 11.79 -4.30 -5.25
CA ALA A 170 12.66 -4.55 -6.40
C ALA A 170 11.85 -4.61 -7.71
N GLY A 171 10.73 -5.34 -7.73
CA GLY A 171 9.87 -5.41 -8.91
C GLY A 171 9.16 -4.09 -9.25
N THR A 172 8.93 -3.21 -8.28
CA THR A 172 8.36 -1.87 -8.52
C THR A 172 9.43 -0.92 -9.05
N GLN A 173 10.63 -0.97 -8.49
CA GLN A 173 11.78 -0.17 -8.89
C GLN A 173 12.21 -0.47 -10.33
N ALA A 174 12.35 -1.76 -10.68
CA ALA A 174 12.74 -2.17 -12.04
C ALA A 174 11.74 -1.67 -13.10
N ARG A 175 10.42 -1.69 -12.80
CA ARG A 175 9.40 -1.13 -13.70
C ARG A 175 9.55 0.37 -13.87
N LEU A 176 9.83 1.11 -12.80
CA LEU A 176 10.02 2.56 -12.87
C LEU A 176 11.30 2.92 -13.63
N GLU A 177 12.37 2.17 -13.46
CA GLU A 177 13.63 2.36 -14.19
C GLU A 177 13.46 2.09 -15.69
N MET A 178 12.81 0.98 -16.05
CA MET A 178 12.48 0.66 -17.44
C MET A 178 11.58 1.74 -18.06
N GLN A 179 10.58 2.22 -17.32
CA GLN A 179 9.72 3.31 -17.81
C GLN A 179 10.47 4.64 -17.96
N ALA A 180 11.42 4.92 -17.07
CA ALA A 180 12.29 6.10 -17.17
C ALA A 180 13.21 6.02 -18.40
N GLU A 181 13.75 4.83 -18.70
CA GLU A 181 14.57 4.60 -19.88
C GLU A 181 13.78 4.75 -21.18
N ILE A 182 12.59 4.14 -21.25
CA ILE A 182 11.65 4.34 -22.37
C ILE A 182 11.27 5.84 -22.51
N GLY A 183 11.00 6.52 -21.40
CA GLY A 183 10.69 7.95 -21.37
C GLY A 183 11.83 8.82 -21.91
N LYS A 184 13.08 8.47 -21.61
CA LYS A 184 14.27 9.14 -22.18
C LYS A 184 14.36 8.92 -23.69
N LEU A 185 14.16 7.69 -24.17
CA LEU A 185 14.19 7.38 -25.61
C LEU A 185 13.13 8.16 -26.40
N ILE A 186 11.90 8.23 -25.88
CA ILE A 186 10.80 8.99 -26.50
C ILE A 186 11.05 10.51 -26.41
N GLY A 187 11.61 10.99 -25.30
CA GLY A 187 11.96 12.40 -25.10
C GLY A 187 13.12 12.89 -25.98
N VAL A 188 14.06 12.00 -26.33
CA VAL A 188 15.16 12.30 -27.27
C VAL A 188 14.63 12.43 -28.71
N SER A 189 13.67 11.58 -29.11
CA SER A 189 13.05 11.66 -30.45
C SER A 189 12.24 12.94 -30.69
N ARG A 190 11.68 13.56 -29.64
CA ARG A 190 10.96 14.85 -29.75
C ARG A 190 11.84 16.10 -29.85
N ARG A 191 13.17 16.00 -29.65
CA ARG A 191 14.09 17.16 -29.76
C ARG A 191 14.80 17.25 -31.12
N GLN A 192 14.48 16.36 -32.07
CA GLN A 192 15.11 16.33 -33.39
C GLN A 192 14.19 16.78 -34.55
N ASN A 193 13.00 17.31 -34.26
CA ASN A 193 12.10 17.91 -35.25
C ASN A 193 11.84 19.38 -34.94
#